data_AF-A0A2V3A593-F1
#
_entry.id   AF-A0A2V3A593-F1
#
_cell.length_a   1.000
_cell.length_b   1.000
_cell.length_c   1.000
_cell.angle_alpha   90.00
_cell.angle_beta   90.00
_cell.angle_gamma   90.00
#
_symmetry.space_group_name_H-M   'P 1'
#
loop_
_entity.id
_entity.type
_entity.pdbx_description
1 polymer ?
#
loop_
_entity_poly.entity_id
_entity_poly.type
_entity_poly.pdbx_seq_one_letter_code
_entity_poly.pdbx_strand_id
1 'polypeptide(L)'
;MKKNTGCLNGSCDISKARTIDCFTRSFSPVADIQKVPVYDVPVVLAEVELQADVEADIKLPTPAREIKWIRKNVSLKQCKAIPSIQNPGYVKLFITGVVHKNIQYVEECTGYVMDYSTDIPFSCNQQVQVFNKAFEFLSNKSSVHERRFLDHTGHGADSTLGGSRTFEFYNEPIECKLLFSEVNELDLFKEFNRFGQFEKITEKMEITLIFKLLQTQQFNPKLSPPPKKGPCPLWPAQKSVEKTSRERFVEKIQGMYRIR
;
A
#
# COMPACT_ATOMS: atom_id res chain seq x y z
N MET A 1 13.92 39.23 -23.11
CA MET A 1 13.42 37.85 -22.93
C MET A 1 12.64 37.44 -24.17
N LYS A 2 13.25 36.66 -25.07
CA LYS A 2 12.53 36.11 -26.24
C LYS A 2 11.58 35.01 -25.75
N LYS A 3 10.30 35.15 -26.07
CA LYS A 3 9.26 34.15 -25.82
C LYS A 3 9.62 32.89 -26.60
N ASN A 4 9.63 31.75 -25.92
CA ASN A 4 9.66 30.42 -26.54
C ASN A 4 8.37 30.25 -27.34
N THR A 5 8.43 30.49 -28.64
CA THR A 5 7.38 30.16 -29.59
C THR A 5 7.65 28.76 -30.12
N GLY A 6 6.81 27.80 -29.74
CA GLY A 6 6.75 26.50 -30.43
C GLY A 6 6.38 25.35 -29.52
N CYS A 7 5.07 25.17 -29.29
CA CYS A 7 4.36 23.87 -29.28
C CYS A 7 2.90 24.13 -28.93
N LEU A 8 2.12 24.54 -29.94
CA LEU A 8 0.66 24.41 -29.94
C LEU A 8 0.38 22.94 -30.33
N ASN A 9 -0.28 22.19 -29.45
CA ASN A 9 -0.37 20.71 -29.38
C ASN A 9 0.92 20.04 -28.87
N GLY A 10 0.95 19.76 -27.56
CA GLY A 10 2.09 19.21 -26.82
C GLY A 10 2.44 17.75 -27.10
N SER A 11 2.65 17.40 -28.36
CA SER A 11 3.35 16.15 -28.72
C SER A 11 4.85 16.40 -28.73
N CYS A 12 5.62 15.51 -28.12
CA CYS A 12 7.08 15.53 -28.25
C CYS A 12 7.48 15.22 -29.70
N ASP A 13 8.60 15.79 -30.15
CA ASP A 13 9.22 15.44 -31.42
C ASP A 13 9.73 13.99 -31.40
N ILE A 14 9.54 13.28 -32.50
CA ILE A 14 10.01 11.89 -32.67
C ILE A 14 11.32 11.90 -33.45
N SER A 15 12.41 11.49 -32.82
CA SER A 15 13.72 11.33 -33.47
C SER A 15 13.78 10.04 -34.28
N LYS A 16 14.42 10.09 -35.46
CA LYS A 16 14.65 8.91 -36.30
C LYS A 16 15.95 8.21 -35.91
N ALA A 17 15.89 6.91 -35.60
CA ALA A 17 17.09 6.08 -35.46
C ALA A 17 17.71 5.81 -36.83
N ARG A 18 19.02 6.01 -36.96
CA ARG A 18 19.75 5.81 -38.24
C ARG A 18 20.16 4.35 -38.44
N THR A 19 20.60 3.69 -37.38
CA THR A 19 21.05 2.30 -37.35
C THR A 19 20.71 1.70 -35.98
N ILE A 20 20.34 0.43 -35.95
CA ILE A 20 19.97 -0.31 -34.73
C ILE A 20 20.57 -1.71 -34.85
N ASP A 21 21.42 -2.08 -33.88
CA ASP A 21 22.01 -3.41 -33.77
C ASP A 21 21.62 -4.04 -32.43
N CYS A 22 21.56 -5.37 -32.36
CA CYS A 22 21.18 -6.11 -31.16
C CYS A 22 22.14 -7.26 -30.89
N PHE A 23 22.56 -7.39 -29.63
CA PHE A 23 23.39 -8.48 -29.15
C PHE A 23 22.78 -9.06 -27.88
N THR A 24 22.86 -10.38 -27.72
CA THR A 24 22.30 -11.08 -26.57
C THR A 24 23.38 -11.80 -25.78
N ARG A 25 23.21 -11.81 -24.46
CA ARG A 25 23.92 -12.68 -23.54
C ARG A 25 22.95 -13.12 -22.46
N SER A 26 22.78 -14.43 -22.31
CA SER A 26 21.96 -15.00 -21.25
C SER A 26 22.81 -15.24 -20.00
N PHE A 27 22.19 -15.06 -18.83
CA PHE A 27 22.78 -15.37 -17.53
C PHE A 27 21.90 -16.40 -16.82
N SER A 28 22.49 -17.29 -16.04
CA SER A 28 21.73 -18.17 -15.15
C SER A 28 21.09 -17.35 -14.02
N PRO A 29 19.91 -17.73 -13.51
CA PRO A 29 19.28 -17.07 -12.37
C PRO A 29 20.23 -16.98 -11.16
N VAL A 30 20.25 -15.81 -10.50
CA VAL A 30 21.16 -15.47 -9.40
C VAL A 30 20.66 -16.07 -8.08
N ALA A 31 20.72 -17.40 -7.95
CA ALA A 31 20.45 -18.10 -6.69
C ALA A 31 21.25 -19.41 -6.55
N ASP A 32 22.42 -19.44 -7.20
CA ASP A 32 23.33 -20.58 -7.36
C ASP A 32 22.83 -21.75 -8.22
N ILE A 33 23.79 -22.29 -8.96
CA ILE A 33 23.73 -23.53 -9.74
C ILE A 33 23.28 -24.66 -8.82
N GLN A 34 21.99 -24.98 -8.77
CA GLN A 34 21.50 -26.03 -7.88
C GLN A 34 20.41 -26.83 -8.55
N LYS A 35 20.43 -28.16 -8.35
CA LYS A 35 19.51 -29.20 -8.85
C LYS A 35 18.02 -28.99 -8.51
N VAL A 36 17.61 -27.79 -8.10
CA VAL A 36 16.25 -27.42 -7.70
C VAL A 36 15.83 -26.13 -8.42
N PRO A 37 14.55 -26.00 -8.82
CA PRO A 37 14.07 -24.76 -9.45
C PRO A 37 14.16 -23.56 -8.50
N VAL A 38 14.34 -22.39 -9.08
CA VAL A 38 14.29 -21.09 -8.40
C VAL A 38 12.89 -20.50 -8.62
N TYR A 39 12.28 -19.94 -7.57
CA TYR A 39 10.90 -19.45 -7.60
C TYR A 39 10.84 -17.99 -7.18
N ASP A 40 9.98 -17.22 -7.83
CA ASP A 40 9.55 -15.92 -7.32
C ASP A 40 8.26 -16.13 -6.51
N VAL A 41 8.30 -15.72 -5.23
CA VAL A 41 7.19 -15.95 -4.29
C VAL A 41 6.85 -14.68 -3.53
N PRO A 42 5.56 -14.46 -3.18
CA PRO A 42 5.16 -13.34 -2.34
C PRO A 42 5.59 -13.61 -0.89
N VAL A 43 6.65 -12.96 -0.45
CA VAL A 43 7.15 -13.04 0.92
C VAL A 43 6.35 -12.09 1.80
N VAL A 44 5.75 -12.61 2.87
CA VAL A 44 5.07 -11.80 3.89
C VAL A 44 6.12 -11.06 4.71
N LEU A 45 6.20 -9.75 4.56
CA LEU A 45 7.11 -8.90 5.35
C LEU A 45 6.58 -8.69 6.77
N ALA A 46 5.27 -8.46 6.91
CA ALA A 46 4.58 -8.30 8.19
C ALA A 46 3.07 -8.55 8.05
N GLU A 47 2.43 -8.96 9.14
CA GLU A 47 0.98 -8.81 9.38
C GLU A 47 0.80 -7.63 10.31
N VAL A 48 0.03 -6.64 9.90
CA VAL A 48 -0.04 -5.32 10.53
C VAL A 48 -1.47 -5.05 10.94
N GLU A 49 -1.65 -4.62 12.18
CA GLU A 49 -2.85 -3.99 12.70
C GLU A 49 -2.59 -2.48 12.78
N LEU A 50 -3.47 -1.70 12.18
CA LEU A 50 -3.37 -0.25 12.13
C LEU A 50 -4.71 0.35 12.51
N GLN A 51 -4.68 1.30 13.42
CA GLN A 51 -5.85 2.08 13.83
C GLN A 51 -5.72 3.51 13.31
N ALA A 52 -6.79 4.03 12.76
CA ALA A 52 -6.89 5.41 12.31
C ALA A 52 -8.08 6.08 13.00
N ASP A 53 -7.80 7.11 13.78
CA ASP A 53 -8.82 7.93 14.43
C ASP A 53 -9.27 9.04 13.48
N VAL A 54 -10.57 9.13 13.24
CA VAL A 54 -11.17 10.07 12.31
C VAL A 54 -12.30 10.82 12.99
N GLU A 55 -12.30 12.14 12.85
CA GLU A 55 -13.42 13.01 13.22
C GLU A 55 -13.98 13.64 11.94
N ALA A 56 -15.30 13.53 11.75
CA ALA A 56 -15.97 14.01 10.55
C ALA A 56 -17.28 14.71 10.90
N ASP A 57 -17.58 15.79 10.18
CA ASP A 57 -18.87 16.46 10.23
C ASP A 57 -19.70 16.06 9.00
N ILE A 58 -20.83 15.41 9.23
CA ILE A 58 -21.80 15.05 8.21
C ILE A 58 -22.97 16.02 8.29
N LYS A 59 -23.28 16.67 7.17
CA LYS A 59 -24.46 17.51 7.02
C LYS A 59 -25.51 16.76 6.22
N LEU A 60 -26.67 16.50 6.83
CA LEU A 60 -27.79 15.89 6.15
C LEU A 60 -28.42 16.88 5.16
N PRO A 61 -28.96 16.42 4.01
CA PRO A 61 -29.64 17.29 3.06
C PRO A 61 -30.84 18.04 3.65
N THR A 62 -31.49 17.42 4.64
CA THR A 62 -32.67 17.95 5.35
C THR A 62 -32.59 17.56 6.84
N PRO A 63 -33.22 18.33 7.76
CA PRO A 63 -33.21 18.02 9.18
C PRO A 63 -33.86 16.66 9.49
N ALA A 64 -33.15 15.78 10.18
CA ALA A 64 -33.62 14.48 10.61
C ALA A 64 -34.22 14.54 12.02
N ARG A 65 -35.35 13.87 12.23
CA ARG A 65 -35.89 13.57 13.55
C ARG A 65 -35.22 12.34 14.17
N GLU A 66 -34.95 11.33 13.37
CA GLU A 66 -34.39 10.06 13.82
C GLU A 66 -33.62 9.38 12.70
N ILE A 67 -32.48 8.77 13.04
CA ILE A 67 -31.71 7.91 12.13
C ILE A 67 -32.21 6.48 12.32
N LYS A 68 -32.58 5.82 11.23
CA LYS A 68 -33.06 4.43 11.24
C LYS A 68 -31.93 3.43 11.06
N TRP A 69 -31.02 3.72 10.14
CA TRP A 69 -29.94 2.81 9.82
C TRP A 69 -28.75 3.55 9.21
N ILE A 70 -27.54 3.12 9.54
CA ILE A 70 -26.31 3.58 8.88
C ILE A 70 -25.49 2.35 8.47
N ARG A 71 -25.45 2.07 7.16
CA ARG A 71 -24.54 1.06 6.60
C ARG A 71 -23.20 1.70 6.28
N LYS A 72 -22.11 1.02 6.62
CA LYS A 72 -20.74 1.51 6.47
C LYS A 72 -19.90 0.48 5.75
N ASN A 73 -19.06 0.94 4.81
CA ASN A 73 -18.09 0.09 4.13
C ASN A 73 -16.74 0.82 4.09
N VAL A 74 -15.68 0.17 4.57
CA VAL A 74 -14.31 0.69 4.49
C VAL A 74 -13.66 0.21 3.19
N SER A 75 -13.00 1.11 2.47
CA SER A 75 -12.21 0.77 1.29
C SER A 75 -10.89 1.52 1.28
N LEU A 76 -9.82 0.86 0.81
CA LEU A 76 -8.52 1.51 0.63
C LEU A 76 -8.39 2.01 -0.81
N LYS A 77 -7.96 3.27 -0.97
CA LYS A 77 -7.61 3.87 -2.26
C LYS A 77 -6.12 3.73 -2.55
N GLN A 78 -5.29 3.82 -1.50
CA GLN A 78 -3.86 3.59 -1.58
C GLN A 78 -3.39 2.82 -0.35
N CYS A 79 -2.51 1.85 -0.57
CA CYS A 79 -1.66 1.29 0.46
C CYS A 79 -0.29 1.01 -0.16
N LYS A 80 0.69 1.83 0.22
CA LYS A 80 2.05 1.78 -0.32
C LYS A 80 3.04 1.85 0.82
N ALA A 81 4.10 1.05 0.74
CA ALA A 81 5.17 1.09 1.71
C ALA A 81 6.53 1.26 1.02
N ILE A 82 7.43 1.96 1.70
CA ILE A 82 8.83 2.09 1.30
C ILE A 82 9.73 1.63 2.45
N PRO A 83 10.86 0.95 2.19
CA PRO A 83 11.86 0.69 3.20
C PRO A 83 12.33 1.96 3.90
N SER A 84 12.49 1.90 5.22
CA SER A 84 12.98 3.03 6.01
C SER A 84 14.51 3.10 5.93
N ILE A 85 15.03 4.22 5.43
CA ILE A 85 16.48 4.50 5.42
C ILE A 85 17.01 4.71 6.85
N GLN A 86 16.20 5.31 7.73
CA GLN A 86 16.62 5.67 9.09
C GLN A 86 16.58 4.48 10.05
N ASN A 87 15.63 3.55 9.87
CA ASN A 87 15.44 2.41 10.75
C ASN A 87 15.43 1.11 9.92
N PRO A 88 16.58 0.43 9.80
CA PRO A 88 16.65 -0.88 9.18
C PRO A 88 15.68 -1.87 9.86
N GLY A 89 14.96 -2.66 9.07
CA GLY A 89 13.93 -3.57 9.59
C GLY A 89 12.55 -2.91 9.77
N TYR A 90 12.38 -1.67 9.33
CA TYR A 90 11.09 -0.99 9.27
C TYR A 90 10.79 -0.50 7.86
N VAL A 91 9.50 -0.34 7.58
CA VAL A 91 8.97 0.32 6.38
C VAL A 91 8.12 1.51 6.79
N LYS A 92 8.08 2.57 5.97
CA LYS A 92 7.12 3.66 6.08
C LYS A 92 5.92 3.34 5.23
N LEU A 93 4.78 3.16 5.87
CA LEU A 93 3.50 2.82 5.27
C LEU A 93 2.67 4.08 5.07
N PHE A 94 2.06 4.22 3.90
CA PHE A 94 1.17 5.30 3.53
C PHE A 94 -0.17 4.70 3.09
N ILE A 95 -1.22 5.01 3.84
CA ILE A 95 -2.57 4.53 3.60
C ILE A 95 -3.48 5.71 3.32
N THR A 96 -4.29 5.57 2.27
CA THR A 96 -5.48 6.39 2.07
C THR A 96 -6.69 5.48 1.86
N GLY A 97 -7.81 5.86 2.44
CA GLY A 97 -9.05 5.10 2.34
C GLY A 97 -10.28 5.99 2.47
N VAL A 98 -11.43 5.35 2.38
CA VAL A 98 -12.74 5.99 2.48
C VAL A 98 -13.65 5.08 3.28
N VAL A 99 -14.39 5.66 4.24
CA VAL A 99 -15.56 5.05 4.84
C VAL A 99 -16.78 5.56 4.08
N HIS A 100 -17.36 4.68 3.27
CA HIS A 100 -18.60 4.96 2.56
C HIS A 100 -19.79 4.68 3.47
N LYS A 101 -20.63 5.68 3.70
CA LYS A 101 -21.82 5.61 4.54
C LYS A 101 -23.08 5.73 3.72
N ASN A 102 -24.06 4.87 4.00
CA ASN A 102 -25.44 4.99 3.55
C ASN A 102 -26.33 5.16 4.78
N ILE A 103 -26.91 6.34 4.92
CA ILE A 103 -27.68 6.82 6.06
C ILE A 103 -29.16 6.83 5.67
N GLN A 104 -29.98 6.16 6.47
CA GLN A 104 -31.43 6.17 6.39
C GLN A 104 -32.01 6.94 7.56
N TYR A 105 -32.84 7.94 7.29
CA TYR A 105 -33.41 8.81 8.33
C TYR A 105 -34.83 9.25 8.01
N VAL A 106 -35.54 9.73 9.03
CA VAL A 106 -36.88 10.30 8.87
C VAL A 106 -36.85 11.78 9.24
N GLU A 107 -37.51 12.62 8.47
CA GLU A 107 -37.59 14.06 8.74
C GLU A 107 -38.66 14.35 9.79
N GLU A 108 -39.85 13.74 9.66
CA GLU A 108 -41.03 14.00 10.48
C GLU A 108 -41.82 12.70 10.76
N CYS A 109 -42.95 12.82 11.47
CA CYS A 109 -43.88 11.71 11.72
C CYS A 109 -44.69 11.27 10.48
N THR A 110 -44.25 11.64 9.27
CA THR A 110 -44.96 11.43 7.99
C THR A 110 -44.74 10.03 7.41
N GLY A 111 -43.88 9.21 8.02
CA GLY A 111 -43.66 7.81 7.67
C GLY A 111 -42.70 7.56 6.50
N TYR A 112 -42.17 8.62 5.87
CA TYR A 112 -41.19 8.51 4.79
C TYR A 112 -39.76 8.37 5.32
N VAL A 113 -39.00 7.45 4.74
CA VAL A 113 -37.56 7.26 5.00
C VAL A 113 -36.77 7.86 3.85
N MET A 114 -35.80 8.70 4.19
CA MET A 114 -34.86 9.34 3.28
C MET A 114 -33.55 8.55 3.24
N ASP A 115 -32.97 8.38 2.05
CA ASP A 115 -31.65 7.79 1.84
C ASP A 115 -30.63 8.89 1.51
N TYR A 116 -29.49 8.86 2.20
CA TYR A 116 -28.36 9.76 1.94
C TYR A 116 -27.03 9.01 2.01
N SER A 117 -26.18 9.21 1.02
CA SER A 117 -24.86 8.59 0.95
C SER A 117 -23.75 9.62 1.03
N THR A 118 -22.71 9.31 1.79
CA THR A 118 -21.53 10.18 1.91
C THR A 118 -20.25 9.37 2.07
N ASP A 119 -19.14 9.94 1.61
CA ASP A 119 -17.81 9.36 1.68
C ASP A 119 -16.95 10.16 2.66
N ILE A 120 -16.41 9.49 3.67
CA ILE A 120 -15.50 10.09 4.65
C ILE A 120 -14.08 9.61 4.34
N PRO A 121 -13.22 10.45 3.72
CA PRO A 121 -11.86 10.06 3.42
C PRO A 121 -11.00 10.06 4.68
N PHE A 122 -10.05 9.12 4.75
CA PHE A 122 -9.01 9.11 5.77
C PHE A 122 -7.64 8.85 5.15
N SER A 123 -6.60 9.40 5.77
CA SER A 123 -5.23 9.27 5.33
C SER A 123 -4.30 9.24 6.53
N CYS A 124 -3.45 8.22 6.61
CA CYS A 124 -2.47 8.10 7.68
C CYS A 124 -1.16 7.53 7.14
N ASN A 125 -0.08 7.86 7.83
CA ASN A 125 1.23 7.27 7.59
C ASN A 125 1.78 6.73 8.90
N GLN A 126 2.45 5.59 8.85
CA GLN A 126 2.99 4.94 10.03
C GLN A 126 4.25 4.16 9.72
N GLN A 127 5.16 4.08 10.69
CA GLN A 127 6.32 3.20 10.62
C GLN A 127 5.96 1.81 11.13
N VAL A 128 6.23 0.79 10.31
CA VAL A 128 5.85 -0.60 10.58
C VAL A 128 7.11 -1.46 10.62
N GLN A 129 7.26 -2.26 11.67
CA GLN A 129 8.32 -3.25 11.75
C GLN A 129 8.06 -4.39 10.77
N VAL A 130 9.09 -4.80 10.03
CA VAL A 130 9.04 -5.98 9.17
C VAL A 130 9.93 -7.09 9.73
N PHE A 131 9.47 -8.32 9.61
CA PHE A 131 10.16 -9.51 10.12
C PHE A 131 10.98 -10.20 9.03
N ASN A 132 10.58 -10.03 7.77
CA ASN A 132 11.39 -10.38 6.61
C ASN A 132 11.90 -9.11 5.93
N LYS A 133 13.15 -9.14 5.46
CA LYS A 133 13.80 -7.97 4.85
C LYS A 133 13.11 -7.62 3.53
N ALA A 134 12.73 -6.36 3.37
CA ALA A 134 12.37 -5.81 2.07
C ALA A 134 13.64 -5.57 1.23
N PHE A 135 13.61 -5.98 -0.03
CA PHE A 135 14.71 -5.75 -0.96
C PHE A 135 14.43 -4.55 -1.86
N GLU A 136 15.42 -3.67 -2.00
CA GLU A 136 15.42 -2.59 -2.98
C GLU A 136 16.84 -2.30 -3.47
N PHE A 137 16.97 -1.92 -4.74
CA PHE A 137 18.19 -1.46 -5.36
C PHE A 137 18.02 -0.01 -5.84
N LEU A 138 19.04 0.82 -5.59
CA LEU A 138 19.00 2.23 -5.96
C LEU A 138 19.47 2.46 -7.40
N SER A 139 18.68 3.23 -8.15
CA SER A 139 18.96 3.60 -9.54
C SER A 139 19.72 4.92 -9.63
N ASN A 140 20.44 5.14 -10.73
CA ASN A 140 21.03 6.43 -11.05
C ASN A 140 20.56 6.91 -12.43
N LYS A 141 19.52 7.75 -12.42
CA LYS A 141 18.86 8.27 -13.63
C LYS A 141 19.46 9.58 -14.14
N SER A 142 20.22 10.28 -13.31
CA SER A 142 20.91 11.52 -13.66
C SER A 142 22.35 11.45 -13.16
N SER A 143 23.29 11.27 -14.10
CA SER A 143 24.70 11.24 -13.77
C SER A 143 25.28 12.64 -13.85
N VAL A 144 25.77 13.15 -12.73
CA VAL A 144 26.69 14.30 -12.69
C VAL A 144 28.08 13.95 -13.24
N HIS A 145 28.38 12.66 -13.37
CA HIS A 145 29.58 12.18 -14.02
C HIS A 145 29.37 12.17 -15.54
N GLU A 146 29.95 13.17 -16.19
CA GLU A 146 29.98 13.31 -17.64
C GLU A 146 31.27 12.70 -18.21
N ARG A 147 31.14 12.09 -19.39
CA ARG A 147 32.29 11.76 -20.23
C ARG A 147 32.75 13.06 -20.88
N ARG A 148 33.92 13.56 -20.51
CA ARG A 148 34.56 14.73 -21.10
C ARG A 148 35.83 14.28 -21.81
N PHE A 149 36.08 14.87 -22.97
CA PHE A 149 37.26 14.59 -23.78
C PHE A 149 38.05 15.88 -23.97
N LEU A 150 39.35 15.76 -24.25
CA LEU A 150 40.20 16.90 -24.54
C LEU A 150 39.80 17.50 -25.90
N ASP A 151 39.81 18.82 -26.01
CA ASP A 151 39.56 19.51 -27.27
C ASP A 151 40.76 19.42 -28.21
N HIS A 152 40.55 19.81 -29.47
CA HIS A 152 41.60 19.78 -30.50
C HIS A 152 42.80 20.70 -30.18
N THR A 153 42.63 21.70 -29.32
CA THR A 153 43.72 22.58 -28.87
C THR A 153 44.57 21.95 -27.76
N GLY A 154 44.07 20.91 -27.10
CA GLY A 154 44.75 20.26 -25.98
C GLY A 154 44.68 21.06 -24.68
N HIS A 155 43.91 22.15 -24.66
CA HIS A 155 43.91 23.14 -23.58
C HIS A 155 42.56 23.28 -22.89
N GLY A 156 41.55 22.50 -23.31
CA GLY A 156 40.24 22.49 -22.70
C GLY A 156 39.49 21.19 -22.94
N ALA A 157 38.26 21.13 -22.46
CA ALA A 157 37.40 19.99 -22.69
C ALA A 157 36.44 20.26 -23.86
N ASP A 158 36.38 19.34 -24.82
CA ASP A 158 35.69 19.48 -26.10
C ASP A 158 34.18 19.71 -25.90
N SER A 159 33.65 20.85 -26.36
CA SER A 159 32.22 21.18 -26.22
C SER A 159 31.31 20.37 -27.15
N THR A 160 31.86 19.71 -28.15
CA THR A 160 31.13 18.94 -29.17
C THR A 160 31.06 17.45 -28.86
N LEU A 161 31.93 16.95 -27.98
CA LEU A 161 31.99 15.55 -27.57
C LEU A 161 31.66 15.40 -26.08
N GLY A 162 30.65 14.59 -25.79
CA GLY A 162 30.22 14.34 -24.42
C GLY A 162 29.34 13.11 -24.29
N GLY A 163 28.96 12.80 -23.05
CA GLY A 163 27.98 11.76 -22.77
C GLY A 163 27.87 11.47 -21.29
N SER A 164 26.96 10.58 -20.93
CA SER A 164 26.76 10.14 -19.55
C SER A 164 26.41 8.66 -19.51
N ARG A 165 26.51 8.04 -18.33
CA ARG A 165 26.05 6.67 -18.09
C ARG A 165 25.04 6.68 -16.96
N THR A 166 23.83 6.22 -17.25
CA THR A 166 22.73 6.06 -16.28
C THR A 166 22.30 4.60 -16.24
N PHE A 167 21.63 4.20 -15.15
CA PHE A 167 21.05 2.87 -15.02
C PHE A 167 19.84 2.90 -14.08
N GLU A 168 18.91 1.97 -14.30
CA GLU A 168 17.69 1.82 -13.53
C GLU A 168 17.52 0.36 -13.08
N PHE A 169 17.15 0.18 -11.81
CA PHE A 169 16.65 -1.06 -11.25
C PHE A 169 15.13 -0.95 -11.09
N TYR A 170 14.41 -1.91 -11.65
CA TYR A 170 12.96 -2.03 -11.49
C TYR A 170 12.67 -2.97 -10.33
N ASN A 171 12.49 -2.39 -9.14
CA ASN A 171 12.26 -3.16 -7.91
C ASN A 171 10.80 -3.64 -7.81
N GLU A 172 10.61 -4.81 -7.21
CA GLU A 172 9.28 -5.30 -6.81
C GLU A 172 8.70 -4.43 -5.70
N PRO A 173 7.45 -3.94 -5.83
CA PRO A 173 6.82 -3.09 -4.83
C PRO A 173 6.46 -3.88 -3.57
N ILE A 174 6.31 -3.16 -2.45
CA ILE A 174 5.65 -3.71 -1.27
C ILE A 174 4.14 -3.54 -1.45
N GLU A 175 3.45 -4.67 -1.57
CA GLU A 175 2.00 -4.73 -1.72
C GLU A 175 1.31 -4.89 -0.36
N CYS A 176 0.12 -4.31 -0.25
CA CYS A 176 -0.76 -4.52 0.90
C CYS A 176 -1.94 -5.41 0.51
N LYS A 177 -2.20 -6.42 1.32
CA LYS A 177 -3.42 -7.22 1.21
C LYS A 177 -4.29 -7.01 2.44
N LEU A 178 -5.37 -6.24 2.30
CA LEU A 178 -6.36 -6.05 3.36
C LEU A 178 -7.04 -7.38 3.69
N LEU A 179 -7.08 -7.69 4.99
CA LEU A 179 -7.67 -8.93 5.52
C LEU A 179 -8.90 -8.64 6.36
N PHE A 180 -8.92 -7.51 7.06
CA PHE A 180 -9.99 -7.13 7.97
C PHE A 180 -10.07 -5.61 8.09
N SER A 181 -11.28 -5.11 8.28
CA SER A 181 -11.56 -3.72 8.62
C SER A 181 -12.73 -3.66 9.59
N GLU A 182 -12.63 -2.79 10.58
CA GLU A 182 -13.68 -2.49 11.54
C GLU A 182 -13.79 -0.98 11.72
N VAL A 183 -15.01 -0.52 12.02
CA VAL A 183 -15.30 0.85 12.39
C VAL A 183 -16.00 0.82 13.73
N ASN A 184 -15.38 1.45 14.72
CA ASN A 184 -15.95 1.71 16.04
C ASN A 184 -16.21 3.21 16.13
N GLU A 185 -17.45 3.65 16.39
CA GLU A 185 -17.81 5.07 16.27
C GLU A 185 -18.73 5.59 17.38
N LEU A 186 -18.71 6.91 17.51
CA LEU A 186 -19.60 7.71 18.34
C LEU A 186 -20.17 8.87 17.52
N ASP A 187 -21.50 8.91 17.41
CA ASP A 187 -22.23 9.97 16.72
C ASP A 187 -22.74 11.04 17.70
N LEU A 188 -22.41 12.31 17.42
CA LEU A 188 -22.91 13.46 18.16
C LEU A 188 -23.89 14.24 17.28
N PHE A 189 -25.18 14.09 17.54
CA PHE A 189 -26.23 14.87 16.88
C PHE A 189 -26.23 16.31 17.40
N LYS A 190 -26.21 17.30 16.50
CA LYS A 190 -26.07 18.73 16.82
C LYS A 190 -27.06 19.57 16.02
N GLU A 191 -27.22 20.82 16.46
CA GLU A 191 -28.04 21.83 15.78
C GLU A 191 -29.53 21.44 15.74
N PHE A 192 -30.08 21.08 16.90
CA PHE A 192 -31.49 20.76 17.02
C PHE A 192 -32.37 22.01 16.84
N ASN A 193 -33.39 21.90 15.99
CA ASN A 193 -34.41 22.94 15.85
C ASN A 193 -35.50 22.83 16.93
N ARG A 194 -36.47 23.74 16.93
CA ARG A 194 -37.57 23.78 17.91
C ARG A 194 -38.47 22.54 17.87
N PHE A 195 -38.47 21.80 16.77
CA PHE A 195 -39.21 20.55 16.60
C PHE A 195 -38.38 19.33 17.01
N GLY A 196 -37.14 19.53 17.45
CA GLY A 196 -36.19 18.48 17.85
C GLY A 196 -35.71 17.63 16.67
N GLN A 197 -35.56 18.23 15.49
CA GLN A 197 -34.85 17.67 14.35
C GLN A 197 -33.43 18.24 14.32
N PHE A 198 -32.44 17.48 13.84
CA PHE A 198 -31.04 17.87 13.71
C PHE A 198 -30.56 17.75 12.26
N GLU A 199 -29.66 18.62 11.84
CA GLU A 199 -29.10 18.60 10.47
C GLU A 199 -27.64 18.16 10.44
N LYS A 200 -26.94 18.26 11.58
CA LYS A 200 -25.50 18.00 11.68
C LYS A 200 -25.20 16.80 12.59
N ILE A 201 -24.35 15.91 12.11
CA ILE A 201 -23.79 14.79 12.87
C ILE A 201 -22.27 15.01 12.93
N THR A 202 -21.71 15.21 14.12
CA THR A 202 -20.26 15.14 14.32
C THR A 202 -19.92 13.73 14.77
N GLU A 203 -19.22 13.00 13.93
CA GLU A 203 -18.82 11.63 14.18
C GLU A 203 -17.36 11.56 14.61
N LYS A 204 -17.07 10.70 15.59
CA LYS A 204 -15.72 10.29 15.97
C LYS A 204 -15.64 8.78 15.82
N MET A 205 -14.73 8.30 14.98
CA MET A 205 -14.57 6.88 14.70
C MET A 205 -13.11 6.43 14.77
N GLU A 206 -12.92 5.23 15.28
CA GLU A 206 -11.71 4.43 15.23
C GLU A 206 -11.87 3.41 14.09
N ILE A 207 -10.99 3.48 13.10
CA ILE A 207 -10.95 2.55 11.97
C ILE A 207 -9.80 1.58 12.19
N THR A 208 -10.11 0.33 12.50
CA THR A 208 -9.11 -0.74 12.64
C THR A 208 -8.95 -1.47 11.31
N LEU A 209 -7.73 -1.56 10.82
CA LEU A 209 -7.35 -2.26 9.58
C LEU A 209 -6.32 -3.34 9.90
N ILE A 210 -6.52 -4.54 9.36
CA ILE A 210 -5.51 -5.60 9.44
C ILE A 210 -5.16 -6.07 8.03
N PHE A 211 -3.87 -6.04 7.69
CA PHE A 211 -3.38 -6.36 6.36
C PHE A 211 -2.01 -7.05 6.39
N LYS A 212 -1.69 -7.72 5.29
CA LYS A 212 -0.35 -8.25 5.01
C LYS A 212 0.44 -7.29 4.16
N LEU A 213 1.69 -7.05 4.55
CA LEU A 213 2.69 -6.48 3.68
C LEU A 213 3.42 -7.62 2.97
N LEU A 214 3.45 -7.57 1.64
CA LEU A 214 3.98 -8.61 0.77
C LEU A 214 5.01 -8.00 -0.18
N GLN A 215 6.05 -8.74 -0.52
CA GLN A 215 6.94 -8.38 -1.64
C GLN A 215 7.30 -9.65 -2.40
N THR A 216 7.22 -9.60 -3.73
CA THR A 216 7.72 -10.70 -4.57
C THR A 216 9.23 -10.77 -4.45
N GLN A 217 9.74 -11.94 -4.05
CA GLN A 217 11.18 -12.15 -3.89
C GLN A 217 11.58 -13.51 -4.44
N GLN A 218 12.79 -13.60 -4.96
CA GLN A 218 13.39 -14.85 -5.38
C GLN A 218 13.75 -15.71 -4.18
N PHE A 219 13.18 -16.91 -4.10
CA PHE A 219 13.35 -17.85 -3.00
C PHE A 219 14.16 -19.08 -3.45
N ASN A 220 15.25 -19.36 -2.73
CA ASN A 220 15.99 -20.62 -2.83
C ASN A 220 15.71 -21.49 -1.59
N PRO A 221 15.03 -22.64 -1.75
CA PRO A 221 14.72 -23.56 -0.65
C PRO A 221 15.94 -24.05 0.15
N LYS A 222 17.16 -24.03 -0.41
CA LYS A 222 18.36 -24.48 0.29
C LYS A 222 18.92 -23.48 1.30
N LEU A 223 18.58 -22.21 1.18
CA LEU A 223 19.01 -21.16 2.12
C LEU A 223 18.19 -21.17 3.42
N SER A 224 17.00 -21.78 3.40
CA SER A 224 16.16 -22.02 4.57
C SER A 224 15.96 -23.52 4.75
N PRO A 225 16.95 -24.26 5.29
CA PRO A 225 16.75 -25.67 5.58
C PRO A 225 15.53 -25.82 6.50
N PRO A 226 14.66 -26.83 6.28
CA PRO A 226 13.54 -27.06 7.17
C PRO A 226 14.04 -27.18 8.61
N PRO A 227 13.23 -26.74 9.61
CA PRO A 227 13.62 -26.87 11.01
C PRO A 227 14.08 -28.30 11.26
N LYS A 228 15.26 -28.46 11.90
CA LYS A 228 15.83 -29.78 12.21
C LYS A 228 14.73 -30.62 12.84
N LYS A 229 14.30 -31.70 12.17
CA LYS A 229 13.33 -32.64 12.73
C LYS A 229 13.92 -33.13 14.05
N GLY A 230 13.30 -32.78 15.18
CA GLY A 230 13.47 -33.54 16.41
C GLY A 230 13.09 -35.01 16.15
N PRO A 231 13.49 -35.94 17.03
CA PRO A 231 13.19 -37.35 16.85
C PRO A 231 11.71 -37.54 16.51
N CYS A 232 11.44 -38.23 15.39
CA CYS A 232 10.09 -38.57 14.95
C CYS A 232 9.39 -39.35 16.09
N PRO A 233 8.30 -38.85 16.68
CA PRO A 233 7.47 -39.70 17.52
C PRO A 233 6.88 -40.81 16.64
N LEU A 234 7.05 -42.05 17.09
CA LEU A 234 6.49 -43.25 16.48
C LEU A 234 4.95 -43.20 16.55
N TRP A 235 4.31 -42.95 15.40
CA TRP A 235 2.87 -43.11 15.08
C TRP A 235 1.81 -42.33 15.91
N PRO A 236 0.60 -42.12 15.35
CA PRO A 236 -0.04 -40.83 15.39
C PRO A 236 -1.03 -40.76 16.56
N ALA A 237 -0.78 -39.89 17.52
CA ALA A 237 -1.90 -39.20 18.12
C ALA A 237 -2.57 -38.40 16.99
N GLN A 238 -3.89 -38.53 16.84
CA GLN A 238 -4.73 -37.70 15.99
C GLN A 238 -4.26 -36.25 16.08
N LYS A 239 -3.42 -35.81 15.13
CA LYS A 239 -3.06 -34.40 15.06
C LYS A 239 -4.37 -33.71 14.79
N SER A 240 -4.81 -32.87 15.72
CA SER A 240 -5.77 -31.82 15.42
C SER A 240 -5.39 -31.26 14.06
N VAL A 241 -6.37 -31.19 13.13
CA VAL A 241 -6.15 -30.61 11.81
C VAL A 241 -5.37 -29.32 12.03
N GLU A 242 -4.12 -29.29 11.58
CA GLU A 242 -3.23 -28.18 11.87
C GLU A 242 -3.83 -26.97 11.17
N LYS A 243 -4.43 -26.08 11.95
CA LYS A 243 -5.19 -24.95 11.43
C LYS A 243 -4.35 -24.19 10.43
N THR A 244 -4.94 -23.91 9.27
CA THR A 244 -4.30 -23.11 8.23
C THR A 244 -3.89 -21.75 8.81
N SER A 245 -2.89 -21.10 8.21
CA SER A 245 -2.49 -19.76 8.65
C SER A 245 -3.64 -18.76 8.60
N ARG A 246 -4.64 -18.98 7.72
CA ARG A 246 -5.87 -18.19 7.66
C ARG A 246 -6.78 -18.46 8.86
N GLU A 247 -6.99 -19.72 9.23
CA GLU A 247 -7.81 -20.08 10.40
C GLU A 247 -7.18 -19.56 11.69
N ARG A 248 -5.86 -19.70 11.86
CA ARG A 248 -5.13 -19.12 13.00
C ARG A 248 -5.26 -17.60 13.05
N PHE A 249 -5.20 -16.94 11.89
CA PHE A 249 -5.43 -15.49 11.80
C PHE A 249 -6.86 -15.13 12.22
N VAL A 250 -7.87 -15.81 11.67
CA VAL A 250 -9.28 -15.56 12.02
C VAL A 250 -9.54 -15.80 13.50
N GLU A 251 -8.99 -16.86 14.09
CA GLU A 251 -9.11 -17.11 15.53
C GLU A 251 -8.38 -16.09 16.38
N LYS A 252 -7.22 -15.59 15.91
CA LYS A 252 -6.53 -14.49 16.58
C LYS A 252 -7.42 -13.24 16.61
N ILE A 253 -8.03 -12.89 15.48
CA ILE A 253 -8.98 -11.78 15.39
C ILE A 253 -10.18 -12.04 16.31
N GLN A 254 -10.89 -13.16 16.13
CA GLN A 254 -12.04 -13.51 16.98
C GLN A 254 -11.69 -13.62 18.46
N GLY A 255 -10.46 -14.00 18.80
CA GLY A 255 -9.95 -14.05 20.16
C GLY A 255 -9.70 -12.66 20.76
N MET A 256 -9.30 -11.68 19.94
CA MET A 256 -9.23 -10.26 20.36
C MET A 256 -10.64 -9.71 20.67
N TYR A 257 -11.65 -10.11 19.89
CA TYR A 257 -13.05 -9.64 20.03
C TYR A 257 -13.94 -10.51 20.92
N ARG A 258 -13.44 -11.62 21.48
CA ARG A 258 -14.14 -12.36 22.53
C ARG A 258 -14.04 -11.57 23.83
N ILE A 259 -15.11 -10.80 24.06
CA ILE A 259 -15.53 -10.16 25.31
C ILE A 259 -14.83 -10.76 26.54
N ARG A 260 -14.01 -9.96 27.21
CA ARG A 260 -13.91 -10.02 28.68
C ARG A 260 -15.06 -9.22 29.26
#